data_AF-A0A963QY11-F1
#
_entry.id   AF-A0A963QY11-F1
#
_cell.length_a   1.000
_cell.length_b   1.000
_cell.length_c   1.000
_cell.angle_alpha   90.00
_cell.angle_beta   90.00
_cell.angle_gamma   90.00
#
_symmetry.space_group_name_H-M   'P 1'
#
loop_
_entity.id
_entity.type
_entity.pdbx_description
1 polymer ?
#
loop_
_entity_poly.entity_id
_entity_poly.type
_entity_poly.pdbx_seq_one_letter_code
_entity_poly.pdbx_strand_id
1 'polypeptide(L)'
;MATVPFDTLALAHKLEAAGFDTRQAQGTAAALAETFAGELVTKSDLRQALDELRHDLRREIDELRQEINELRQEARRDINELRHEMASLEQRMTIKLGGMMVVAVGVTAALVKLL
;
A
#
# COMPACT_ATOMS: atom_id res chain seq x y z
N MET A 1 23.71 8.70 21.96
CA MET A 1 23.62 10.04 21.33
C MET A 1 25.03 10.43 20.94
N ALA A 2 25.35 10.44 19.65
CA ALA A 2 26.64 10.93 19.16
C ALA A 2 26.36 12.08 18.20
N THR A 3 25.99 13.22 18.79
CA THR A 3 26.20 14.51 18.14
C THR A 3 27.70 14.63 17.93
N VAL A 4 28.17 14.86 16.70
CA VAL A 4 29.54 15.35 16.55
C VAL A 4 29.51 16.73 17.22
N PRO A 5 30.15 16.91 18.37
CA PRO A 5 30.01 18.14 19.10
C PRO A 5 30.63 19.24 18.25
N PHE A 6 29.92 20.36 18.11
CA PHE A 6 30.53 21.58 17.63
C PHE A 6 31.64 21.94 18.63
N ASP A 7 32.89 21.79 18.22
CA ASP A 7 34.04 22.00 19.10
C ASP A 7 34.28 23.51 19.26
N THR A 8 33.57 24.07 20.23
CA THR A 8 33.61 25.49 20.59
C THR A 8 35.03 25.94 20.93
N LEU A 9 35.83 25.07 21.57
CA LEU A 9 37.21 25.38 21.97
C LEU A 9 38.13 25.44 20.74
N ALA A 10 38.04 24.46 19.85
CA ALA A 10 38.81 24.46 18.60
C ALA A 10 38.46 25.66 17.71
N LEU A 11 37.20 26.09 17.69
CA LEU A 11 36.80 27.29 16.96
C LEU A 11 37.35 28.57 17.60
N ALA A 12 37.28 28.70 18.93
CA ALA A 12 37.85 29.84 19.63
C ALA A 12 39.36 29.98 19.36
N HIS A 13 40.12 28.89 19.41
CA HIS A 13 41.56 28.93 19.09
C HIS A 13 41.85 29.32 17.64
N LYS A 14 41.01 28.90 16.68
CA LYS A 14 41.15 29.35 15.29
C LYS A 14 40.86 30.84 15.12
N LEU A 15 39.90 31.38 15.88
CA LEU A 15 39.58 32.80 15.88
C LEU A 15 40.72 33.63 16.52
N GLU A 16 41.29 33.16 17.63
CA GLU A 16 42.48 33.77 18.24
C GLU A 16 43.68 33.79 17.27
N ALA A 17 43.94 32.67 16.59
CA ALA A 17 44.99 32.59 15.58
C ALA A 17 44.74 33.51 14.37
N ALA A 18 43.48 33.88 14.11
CA ALA A 18 43.08 34.83 13.09
C ALA A 18 43.11 36.30 13.57
N GLY A 19 43.53 36.56 14.82
CA GLY A 19 43.72 37.91 15.37
C GLY A 19 42.56 38.45 16.21
N PHE A 20 41.55 37.62 16.52
CA PHE A 20 40.51 38.00 17.49
C PHE A 20 41.09 37.94 18.91
N ASP A 21 40.66 38.86 19.78
CA ASP A 21 41.01 38.73 21.19
C ASP A 21 40.30 37.52 21.83
N THR A 22 40.87 36.97 22.89
CA THR A 22 40.35 35.77 23.57
C THR A 22 38.89 35.89 23.97
N ARG A 23 38.44 37.06 24.45
CA ARG A 23 37.04 37.26 24.86
C ARG A 23 36.11 37.28 23.65
N GLN A 24 36.52 37.92 22.56
CA GLN A 24 35.77 37.92 21.29
C GLN A 24 35.71 36.53 20.65
N ALA A 25 36.82 35.81 20.63
CA ALA A 25 36.90 34.45 20.09
C ALA A 25 35.99 33.48 20.85
N GLN A 26 36.05 33.51 22.18
CA GLN A 26 35.19 32.70 23.05
C GLN A 26 33.71 33.07 22.91
N GLY A 27 33.39 34.38 22.91
CA GLY A 27 32.02 34.86 22.75
C GLY A 27 31.41 34.47 21.41
N THR A 28 32.17 34.60 20.32
CA THR A 28 31.74 34.23 18.97
C THR A 28 31.53 32.72 18.84
N ALA A 29 32.47 31.92 19.35
CA ALA A 29 32.36 30.47 19.31
C ALA A 29 31.15 29.97 20.12
N ALA A 30 30.90 30.56 21.30
CA ALA A 30 29.75 30.23 22.14
C ALA A 30 28.42 30.60 21.47
N ALA A 31 28.31 31.80 20.90
CA ALA A 31 27.10 32.24 20.20
C ALA A 31 26.76 31.35 18.99
N LEU A 32 27.79 30.92 18.24
CA LEU A 32 27.60 29.98 17.12
C LEU A 32 27.18 28.60 17.62
N ALA A 33 27.82 28.08 18.67
CA ALA A 33 27.47 26.78 19.25
C ALA A 33 26.01 26.75 19.75
N GLU A 34 25.56 27.83 20.37
CA GLU A 34 24.18 27.98 20.86
C GLU A 34 23.16 28.01 19.70
N THR A 35 23.50 28.66 18.59
CA THR A 35 22.67 28.70 17.39
C THR A 35 22.54 27.30 16.74
N PHE A 36 23.64 26.56 16.63
CA PHE A 36 23.64 25.22 16.01
C PHE A 36 23.07 24.12 16.91
N ALA A 37 23.01 24.32 18.22
CA ALA A 37 22.48 23.32 19.15
C ALA A 37 20.97 23.06 18.99
N GLY A 38 20.20 24.04 18.51
CA GLY A 38 18.74 23.96 18.42
C GLY A 38 18.17 23.60 17.05
N GLU A 39 18.89 23.86 15.95
CA GLU A 39 18.32 23.80 14.59
C GLU A 39 18.76 22.58 13.76
N LEU A 40 19.74 21.80 14.22
CA LEU A 40 20.33 20.72 13.43
C LEU A 40 19.56 19.40 13.59
N VAL A 41 18.99 18.92 12.48
CA VAL A 41 18.52 17.53 12.36
C VAL A 41 19.71 16.59 12.52
N THR A 42 19.63 15.67 13.48
CA THR A 42 20.69 14.72 13.78
C THR A 42 20.58 13.46 12.92
N LYS A 43 21.67 12.67 12.86
CA LYS A 43 21.62 11.32 12.28
C LYS A 43 20.63 10.40 12.99
N SER A 44 20.33 10.66 14.26
CA SER A 44 19.33 9.89 15.02
C SER A 44 17.93 10.19 14.49
N ASP A 45 17.62 11.48 14.30
CA ASP A 45 16.32 11.93 13.79
C ASP A 45 16.07 11.41 12.38
N LEU A 46 17.10 11.43 11.52
CA LEU A 46 17.02 10.84 10.18
C LEU A 46 16.80 9.32 10.22
N ARG A 47 17.44 8.60 11.15
CA ARG A 47 17.23 7.15 11.30
C ARG A 47 15.83 6.85 11.77
N GLN A 48 15.34 7.61 12.74
CA GLN A 48 13.98 7.48 13.25
C GLN A 48 12.96 7.73 12.13
N ALA A 49 13.09 8.84 11.40
CA ALA A 49 12.20 9.16 10.28
C ALA A 49 12.25 8.08 9.17
N LEU A 50 13.43 7.54 8.87
CA LEU A 50 13.57 6.43 7.91
C LEU A 50 12.90 5.14 8.39
N ASP A 51 12.99 4.84 9.68
CA ASP A 51 12.39 3.63 10.24
C ASP A 51 10.87 3.76 10.35
N GLU A 52 10.35 4.95 10.69
CA GLU A 52 8.92 5.29 10.61
C GLU A 52 8.40 5.14 9.18
N LEU A 53 9.06 5.76 8.19
CA LEU A 53 8.68 5.66 6.78
C LEU A 53 8.72 4.22 6.27
N ARG A 54 9.73 3.43 6.66
CA ARG A 54 9.81 1.99 6.33
C ARG A 54 8.66 1.21 6.93
N HIS A 55 8.24 1.57 8.14
CA HIS A 55 7.15 0.88 8.80
C HIS A 55 5.81 1.18 8.13
N ASP A 56 5.56 2.44 7.78
CA ASP A 56 4.35 2.85 7.06
C ASP A 56 4.28 2.22 5.67
N LEU A 57 5.38 2.22 4.91
CA LEU A 57 5.44 1.54 3.62
C LEU A 57 5.14 0.03 3.73
N ARG A 58 5.60 -0.63 4.80
CA ARG A 58 5.31 -2.05 5.02
C ARG A 58 3.83 -2.28 5.32
N ARG A 59 3.23 -1.42 6.15
CA ARG A 59 1.78 -1.48 6.44
C ARG A 59 0.97 -1.33 5.17
N GLU A 60 1.26 -0.30 4.37
CA GLU A 60 0.52 -0.04 3.12
C GLU A 60 0.68 -1.20 2.11
N ILE A 61 1.87 -1.81 2.00
CA ILE A 61 2.08 -3.00 1.18
C ILE A 61 1.24 -4.18 1.67
N ASP A 62 1.16 -4.41 2.97
CA ASP A 62 0.40 -5.53 3.53
C ASP A 62 -1.12 -5.31 3.40
N GLU A 63 -1.60 -4.07 3.58
CA GLU A 63 -2.99 -3.65 3.33
C GLU A 63 -3.37 -3.87 1.86
N LEU A 64 -2.57 -3.36 0.91
CA LEU A 64 -2.82 -3.56 -0.52
C LEU A 64 -2.83 -5.05 -0.92
N ARG A 65 -1.95 -5.85 -0.32
CA ARG A 65 -1.94 -7.31 -0.54
C ARG A 65 -3.22 -7.96 -0.04
N GLN A 66 -3.75 -7.51 1.09
CA GLN A 66 -5.01 -8.00 1.63
C GLN A 66 -6.17 -7.63 0.68
N GLU A 67 -6.28 -6.36 0.29
CA GLU A 67 -7.31 -5.89 -0.63
C GLU A 67 -7.30 -6.65 -1.97
N ILE A 68 -6.11 -6.86 -2.55
CA ILE A 68 -5.97 -7.65 -3.79
C ILE A 68 -6.47 -9.08 -3.59
N ASN A 69 -6.18 -9.70 -2.45
CA ASN A 69 -6.64 -11.06 -2.16
C ASN A 69 -8.16 -11.12 -1.95
N GLU A 70 -8.75 -10.11 -1.32
CA GLU A 70 -10.19 -10.00 -1.13
C GLU A 70 -10.91 -9.82 -2.45
N LEU A 71 -10.48 -8.87 -3.29
CA LEU A 71 -11.02 -8.66 -4.65
C LEU A 71 -10.88 -9.91 -5.52
N ARG A 72 -9.76 -10.62 -5.42
CA ARG A 72 -9.55 -11.88 -6.15
C ARG A 72 -10.52 -12.97 -5.69
N GLN A 73 -10.85 -13.03 -4.40
CA GLN A 73 -11.83 -13.98 -3.87
C GLN A 73 -13.24 -13.62 -4.31
N GLU A 74 -13.61 -12.35 -4.25
CA GLU A 74 -14.89 -11.83 -4.73
C GLU A 74 -15.11 -12.17 -6.20
N ALA A 75 -14.16 -11.80 -7.08
CA ALA A 75 -14.24 -12.12 -8.50
C ALA A 75 -14.35 -13.63 -8.77
N ARG A 76 -13.70 -14.48 -7.96
CA ARG A 76 -13.85 -15.94 -8.07
C ARG A 76 -15.23 -16.43 -7.66
N ARG A 77 -15.83 -15.83 -6.63
CA ARG A 77 -17.21 -16.14 -6.22
C ARG A 77 -18.18 -15.76 -7.32
N ASP A 78 -18.08 -14.55 -7.85
CA ASP A 78 -18.95 -14.06 -8.94
C ASP A 78 -18.86 -14.94 -10.18
N ILE A 79 -17.65 -15.34 -10.59
CA ILE A 79 -17.46 -16.25 -11.73
C ILE A 79 -18.13 -17.61 -11.46
N ASN A 80 -18.02 -18.14 -10.25
CA ASN A 80 -18.63 -19.43 -9.90
C ASN A 80 -20.16 -19.33 -9.85
N GLU A 81 -20.70 -18.23 -9.33
CA GLU A 81 -22.13 -17.95 -9.30
C GLU A 81 -22.68 -17.85 -10.73
N LEU A 82 -22.07 -17.03 -11.59
CA LEU A 82 -22.45 -16.92 -13.00
C LEU A 82 -22.39 -18.28 -13.73
N ARG A 83 -21.36 -19.10 -13.47
CA ARG A 83 -21.28 -20.46 -14.03
C ARG A 83 -22.45 -21.33 -13.58
N HIS A 84 -22.86 -21.23 -12.31
CA HIS A 84 -23.99 -21.99 -11.78
C HIS A 84 -25.31 -21.52 -12.39
N GLU A 85 -25.52 -20.21 -12.51
CA GLU A 85 -26.70 -19.63 -13.16
C GLU A 85 -26.82 -20.06 -14.62
N MET A 86 -25.70 -20.05 -15.36
CA MET A 86 -25.67 -20.49 -16.76
C MET A 86 -26.00 -21.98 -16.89
N ALA A 87 -25.44 -22.85 -16.04
CA ALA A 87 -25.76 -24.28 -16.06
C ALA A 87 -27.24 -24.55 -15.73
N SER A 88 -27.79 -23.83 -14.74
CA SER A 88 -29.21 -23.89 -14.39
C SER A 88 -30.11 -23.44 -15.55
N LEU A 89 -29.73 -22.36 -16.22
CA LEU A 89 -30.44 -21.87 -17.40
C LEU A 89 -30.41 -22.87 -18.55
N GLU A 90 -29.23 -23.44 -18.84
CA GLU A 90 -29.04 -24.48 -19.85
C GLU A 90 -29.95 -25.69 -19.58
N GLN A 91 -29.94 -26.21 -18.34
CA GLN A 91 -30.79 -27.32 -17.94
C GLN A 91 -32.29 -27.00 -18.11
N ARG A 92 -32.73 -25.83 -17.65
CA ARG A 92 -34.13 -25.40 -17.78
C ARG A 92 -34.55 -25.28 -19.23
N MET A 93 -33.68 -24.77 -20.10
CA MET A 93 -33.94 -24.67 -21.53
C MET A 93 -34.01 -26.05 -22.18
N THR A 94 -33.08 -26.96 -21.87
CA THR A 94 -33.11 -28.35 -22.37
C THR A 94 -34.39 -29.07 -21.97
N ILE A 95 -34.85 -28.92 -20.71
CA ILE A 95 -36.11 -29.53 -20.25
C ILE A 95 -37.31 -28.92 -20.98
N LYS A 96 -37.40 -27.59 -21.06
CA LYS A 96 -38.54 -26.91 -21.71
C LYS A 96 -38.63 -27.26 -23.20
N LEU A 97 -37.50 -27.19 -23.92
CA LEU A 97 -37.43 -27.52 -25.34
C LEU A 97 -37.69 -29.01 -25.59
N GLY A 98 -37.09 -29.90 -24.79
CA GLY A 98 -37.34 -31.33 -24.87
C GLY A 98 -38.82 -31.68 -24.64
N GLY A 99 -39.46 -31.07 -23.64
CA GLY A 99 -40.89 -31.22 -23.39
C GLY A 99 -41.75 -30.74 -24.56
N MET A 100 -41.45 -29.57 -25.14
CA MET A 100 -42.14 -29.08 -26.34
C MET A 100 -41.98 -30.02 -27.54
N MET A 101 -40.79 -30.59 -27.74
CA MET A 101 -40.53 -31.56 -28.81
C MET A 101 -41.35 -32.83 -28.63
N VAL A 102 -41.42 -33.39 -27.42
CA VAL A 102 -42.24 -34.57 -27.13
C VAL A 102 -43.72 -34.29 -27.38
N VAL A 103 -44.23 -33.13 -26.96
CA VAL A 103 -45.61 -32.71 -27.22
C VAL A 103 -45.85 -32.57 -28.72
N ALA A 104 -44.97 -31.89 -29.45
CA ALA A 104 -45.10 -31.68 -30.89
C ALA A 104 -45.11 -33.02 -31.65
N VAL A 105 -44.20 -33.93 -31.34
CA VAL A 105 -44.14 -35.27 -31.94
C VAL A 105 -45.37 -36.11 -31.58
N GLY A 106 -45.85 -36.02 -30.33
CA GLY A 106 -47.06 -36.71 -29.90
C GLY A 106 -48.30 -36.25 -30.67
N VAL A 107 -48.46 -34.94 -30.86
CA VAL A 107 -49.55 -34.35 -31.66
C VAL A 107 -49.48 -34.80 -33.11
N THR A 108 -48.30 -34.74 -33.75
CA THR A 108 -48.16 -35.16 -35.16
C THR A 108 -48.43 -36.65 -35.34
N ALA A 109 -47.97 -37.51 -34.43
CA ALA A 109 -48.24 -38.94 -34.47
C ALA A 109 -49.74 -39.26 -34.32
N ALA A 110 -50.45 -38.56 -33.42
CA ALA A 110 -51.89 -38.74 -33.26
C ALA A 110 -52.66 -38.33 -34.52
N LEU A 111 -52.26 -37.23 -35.17
CA LEU A 111 -52.87 -36.76 -36.42
C LEU A 111 -52.66 -37.77 -37.57
N VAL A 112 -51.46 -38.34 -37.72
CA VAL A 112 -51.17 -39.34 -38.76
C VAL A 112 -51.99 -40.62 -38.58
N LYS A 113 -52.31 -41.01 -37.34
CA LYS A 113 -53.14 -42.19 -37.06
C LYS A 113 -54.64 -41.98 -37.31
N LEU A 114 -55.09 -40.72 -37.34
CA LEU A 114 -56.49 -40.32 -37.50
C LEU A 114 -56.90 -40.10 -38.97
N LEU A 115 -55.93 -39.84 -39.85
CA LEU A 115 -56.10 -39.73 -41.31
C LEU A 115 -55.98 -41.11 -41.98
#